data_AF-A0A5S9M4C0-F1
#
_entry.id   AF-A0A5S9M4C0-F1
#
_cell.length_a   1.000
_cell.length_b   1.000
_cell.length_c   1.000
_cell.angle_alpha   90.00
_cell.angle_beta   90.00
_cell.angle_gamma   90.00
#
_symmetry.space_group_name_H-M   'P 1'
#
loop_
_entity.id
_entity.type
_entity.pdbx_description
1 polymer ?
#
loop_
_entity_poly.entity_id
_entity_poly.type
_entity_poly.pdbx_seq_one_letter_code
_entity_poly.pdbx_strand_id
1 'polypeptide(L)' 'MKRMKDFYEDSYFVRVRDHGVYPQTKEVYGSNFCDIGFHLDERTGD' A
#
# COMPACT_ATOMS: atom_id res chain seq x y z
N MET A 1 -0.32 -0.59 10.37
CA MET A 1 0.15 0.13 9.15
C MET A 1 1.57 0.67 9.26
N LYS A 2 1.97 1.30 10.38
CA LYS A 2 3.34 1.80 10.59
C LYS A 2 4.44 0.77 10.23
N ARG A 3 4.34 -0.46 10.77
CA ARG A 3 5.28 -1.56 10.47
C ARG A 3 5.49 -1.88 8.99
N MET A 4 4.48 -1.68 8.15
CA MET A 4 4.58 -2.01 6.72
C MET A 4 5.27 -0.91 5.93
N LYS A 5 5.01 0.35 6.30
CA LYS A 5 5.75 1.50 5.78
C LYS A 5 7.23 1.39 6.15
N ASP A 6 7.52 1.10 7.41
CA ASP A 6 8.89 0.91 7.91
C ASP A 6 9.57 -0.27 7.20
N PHE A 7 8.87 -1.39 6.97
CA PHE A 7 9.45 -2.55 6.28
C PHE A 7 9.88 -2.26 4.83
N TYR A 8 9.14 -1.40 4.13
CA TYR A 8 9.42 -1.04 2.74
C TYR A 8 10.17 0.30 2.62
N GLU A 9 10.70 0.86 3.72
CA GLU A 9 11.31 2.20 3.70
C GLU A 9 12.49 2.31 2.71
N ASP A 10 13.28 1.25 2.58
CA ASP A 10 14.43 1.18 1.66
C ASP A 10 14.06 0.68 0.26
N SER A 11 12.79 0.34 0.02
CA SER A 11 12.31 -0.19 -1.26
C SER A 11 11.82 0.95 -2.16
N TYR A 12 12.73 1.58 -2.92
CA TYR A 12 12.43 2.75 -3.75
C TYR A 12 11.17 2.65 -4.63
N PHE A 13 10.90 1.47 -5.20
CA PHE A 13 9.75 1.26 -6.08
C PHE A 13 8.46 0.88 -5.33
N VAL A 14 8.48 0.66 -4.02
CA VAL A 14 7.32 0.22 -3.26
C VAL A 14 6.72 1.42 -2.52
N ARG A 15 5.43 1.68 -2.75
CA ARG A 15 4.68 2.74 -2.07
C ARG A 15 3.56 2.14 -1.25
N VAL A 16 3.66 2.26 0.07
CA VAL A 16 2.59 1.87 0.98
C VAL A 16 1.65 3.06 1.21
N ARG A 17 0.42 2.96 0.70
CA ARG A 17 -0.59 4.01 0.75
C ARG A 17 -1.17 4.18 2.16
N ASP A 18 -1.72 5.36 2.42
CA ASP A 18 -2.45 5.64 3.66
C ASP A 18 -3.76 4.85 3.76
N HIS A 19 -4.30 4.72 4.97
CA HIS A 19 -5.56 4.02 5.20
C HIS A 19 -6.69 4.64 4.36
N GLY A 20 -7.45 3.80 3.67
CA GLY A 20 -8.55 4.24 2.81
C GLY A 20 -8.12 4.81 1.46
N VAL A 21 -6.82 4.88 1.16
CA VAL A 21 -6.30 5.23 -0.17
C VAL A 21 -5.99 3.95 -0.93
N TYR A 22 -6.81 3.68 -1.95
CA TYR A 22 -6.67 2.49 -2.78
C TYR A 22 -5.95 2.83 -4.08
N PRO A 23 -4.89 2.09 -4.43
CA PRO A 23 -4.18 2.33 -5.68
C PRO A 23 -5.02 1.91 -6.88
N GLN A 24 -4.80 2.59 -7.99
CA GLN A 24 -5.36 2.26 -9.30
C GLN A 24 -4.25 1.80 -10.24
N THR A 25 -4.58 0.88 -11.13
CA THR A 25 -3.62 0.33 -12.12
C THR A 25 -2.97 1.41 -12.98
N LYS A 26 -3.71 2.50 -13.27
CA LYS A 26 -3.19 3.65 -14.03
C LYS A 26 -2.04 4.38 -13.34
N GLU A 27 -1.95 4.34 -12.01
CA GLU A 27 -0.92 5.06 -11.24
C GLU A 27 0.46 4.41 -11.30
N VAL A 28 0.54 3.16 -11.75
CA VAL A 28 1.77 2.38 -11.87
C VAL A 28 2.04 1.90 -13.30
N TYR A 29 1.09 2.11 -14.21
CA TYR A 29 1.18 1.64 -15.59
C TYR A 29 2.42 2.19 -16.31
N GLY A 30 3.22 1.30 -16.88
CA GLY A 30 4.47 1.66 -17.57
C GLY A 30 5.62 2.07 -16.64
N SER A 31 5.52 1.78 -15.34
CA SER A 31 6.57 2.05 -14.35
C SER A 31 6.96 0.79 -13.59
N ASN A 32 8.05 0.86 -12.83
CA ASN A 32 8.43 -0.21 -11.89
C ASN A 32 7.76 -0.06 -10.51
N PHE A 33 6.90 0.94 -10.32
CA PHE A 33 6.28 1.17 -9.02
C PHE A 33 5.25 0.10 -8.67
N CYS A 34 5.21 -0.26 -7.39
CA CYS A 34 4.22 -1.13 -6.79
C CYS A 34 3.54 -0.38 -5.65
N ASP A 35 2.23 -0.19 -5.75
CA ASP A 35 1.45 0.49 -4.72
C ASP A 35 0.63 -0.51 -3.90
N ILE A 36 0.75 -0.42 -2.58
CA ILE A 36 0.06 -1.30 -1.63
C ILE A 36 -0.92 -0.47 -0.82
N GLY A 37 -2.22 -0.77 -0.94
CA GLY A 37 -3.29 -0.22 -0.10
C GLY A 37 -3.93 -1.30 0.75
N PHE A 38 -4.52 -0.92 1.88
CA PHE A 38 -5.21 -1.86 2.78
C PHE A 38 -6.65 -1.47 3.00
N HIS A 39 -7.49 -2.50 3.04
CA HIS A 39 -8.86 -2.43 3.53
C HIS A 39 -8.93 -3.31 4.77
N LEU A 40 -9.30 -2.74 5.92
CA LEU A 40 -9.65 -3.54 7.08
C LEU A 40 -11.14 -3.83 7.01
N ASP A 41 -11.48 -5.10 6.81
CA ASP A 41 -12.86 -5.57 6.91
C ASP A 41 -13.19 -5.79 8.40
N GLU A 42 -14.27 -5.18 8.88
CA GLU A 42 -14.73 -5.24 10.28
C GLU A 42 -15.29 -6.62 10.67
N ARG A 43 -15.41 -7.57 9.72
CA ARG A 43 -16.00 -8.90 9.95
C ARG A 43 -15.25 -9.78 10.95
N THR A 44 -14.04 -9.42 11.35
CA THR A 44 -13.30 -10.09 12.42
C THR A 44 -12.71 -9.04 13.36
N GLY A 45 -13.59 -8.48 14.19
CA GLY A 45 -13.17 -7.89 15.46
C GLY A 45 -13.04 -9.01 16.49
N ASP A 46 -11.83 -9.20 17.01
CA ASP A 46 -11.67 -9.53 18.42
C ASP A 46 -11.55 -8.21 19.18
#